data_AF-A0A7K3WKI4-F1
#
_entry.id   AF-A0A7K3WKI4-F1
#
_cell.length_a   1.000
_cell.length_b   1.000
_cell.length_c   1.000
_cell.angle_alpha   90.00
_cell.angle_beta   90.00
_cell.angle_gamma   90.00
#
_symmetry.space_group_name_H-M   'P 1'
#
loop_
_entity.id
_entity.type
_entity.pdbx_description
1 polymer ?
#
loop_
_entity_poly.entity_id
_entity_poly.type
_entity_poly.pdbx_seq_one_letter_code
_entity_poly.pdbx_strand_id
1 'polypeptide(L)' 'MQYITGPIAFIIKWTFDHILIPIGELPTIINPNYIFLFIGFIGLFFWLNLQHKYNKKADREGTLQ' A
#
# COMPACT_ATOMS: atom_id res chain seq x y z
N MET A 1 7.03 8.66 -36.38
CA MET A 1 6.38 8.29 -35.10
C MET A 1 6.78 6.90 -34.61
N GLN A 2 6.79 5.84 -35.45
CA GLN A 2 7.18 4.48 -35.05
C GLN A 2 8.58 4.33 -34.41
N TYR A 3 9.55 5.14 -34.83
CA TYR A 3 10.93 5.11 -34.28
C TYR A 3 11.01 5.46 -32.78
N ILE A 4 10.05 6.25 -32.27
CA ILE A 4 10.00 6.65 -30.85
C ILE A 4 8.99 5.78 -30.10
N THR A 5 7.83 5.52 -30.69
CA THR A 5 6.77 4.75 -30.03
C THR A 5 7.11 3.26 -29.90
N GLY A 6 7.89 2.69 -30.81
CA GLY A 6 8.32 1.28 -30.77
C GLY A 6 9.18 0.96 -29.54
N PRO A 7 10.32 1.65 -29.32
CA PRO A 7 11.17 1.42 -28.16
C PRO A 7 10.45 1.64 -26.82
N ILE A 8 9.61 2.67 -26.72
CA ILE A 8 8.83 2.95 -25.51
C ILE A 8 7.84 1.80 -25.23
N ALA A 9 7.09 1.36 -26.25
CA ALA A 9 6.16 0.25 -26.11
C ALA A 9 6.87 -1.04 -25.70
N PHE A 10 8.06 -1.30 -26.25
CA PHE A 10 8.88 -2.45 -25.86
C PHE A 10 9.27 -2.39 -24.39
N ILE A 11 9.78 -1.25 -23.91
CA ILE A 11 10.20 -1.10 -22.50
C ILE A 11 9.00 -1.29 -21.57
N ILE A 12 7.86 -0.66 -21.86
CA ILE A 12 6.64 -0.80 -21.04
C ILE A 12 6.21 -2.27 -20.98
N LYS A 13 6.12 -2.94 -22.13
CA LYS A 13 5.74 -4.35 -22.19
C LYS A 13 6.73 -5.23 -21.43
N TRP A 14 8.02 -5.02 -21.65
CA TRP A 14 9.08 -5.77 -20.97
C TRP A 14 8.99 -5.61 -19.45
N THR A 15 8.81 -4.38 -18.96
CA THR A 15 8.65 -4.10 -17.53
C THR A 15 7.43 -4.79 -16.94
N PHE A 16 6.29 -4.79 -17.65
CA PHE A 16 5.11 -5.52 -17.18
C PHE A 16 5.37 -7.03 -17.13
N ASP A 17 5.86 -7.60 -18.23
CA ASP A 17 6.02 -9.05 -18.38
C ASP A 17 7.10 -9.62 -17.43
N HIS A 18 8.16 -8.86 -17.14
CA HIS A 18 9.32 -9.38 -16.39
C HIS A 18 9.42 -8.87 -14.95
N ILE A 19 8.71 -7.79 -14.59
CA ILE A 19 8.77 -7.22 -13.25
C ILE A 19 7.38 -7.24 -12.61
N LEU A 20 6.40 -6.59 -13.24
CA LEU A 20 5.11 -6.37 -12.59
C LEU A 20 4.28 -7.66 -12.43
N ILE A 21 4.19 -8.47 -13.48
CA ILE A 21 3.47 -9.75 -13.44
C ILE A 21 4.14 -10.73 -12.47
N PRO A 22 5.46 -10.99 -12.55
CA PRO A 22 6.11 -11.93 -11.63
C PRO A 22 5.99 -11.52 -10.16
N ILE A 23 6.07 -10.22 -9.86
CA ILE A 23 5.87 -9.71 -8.49
C ILE A 23 4.42 -9.93 -8.04
N GLY A 24 3.45 -9.72 -8.93
CA GLY A 24 2.03 -9.92 -8.65
C GLY A 24 1.65 -11.39 -8.43
N GLU A 25 2.38 -12.33 -9.04
CA GLU A 25 2.18 -13.78 -8.94
C GLU A 25 3.00 -14.44 -7.82
N LEU A 26 3.77 -13.66 -7.05
CA LEU A 26 4.51 -14.19 -5.91
C LEU A 26 3.58 -14.88 -4.90
N PRO A 27 4.08 -15.90 -4.16
CA PRO A 27 3.33 -16.53 -3.07
C PRO A 27 2.82 -15.51 -2.06
N THR A 28 1.62 -15.75 -1.52
CA THR A 28 0.89 -14.83 -0.62
C THR A 28 1.75 -14.22 0.50
N ILE A 29 2.70 -14.99 1.04
CA ILE A 29 3.57 -14.59 2.17
C ILE A 29 4.54 -13.47 1.78
N ILE A 30 5.01 -13.44 0.53
CA ILE A 30 6.00 -12.47 0.03
C ILE A 30 5.44 -11.52 -1.04
N ASN A 31 4.18 -11.71 -1.42
CA ASN A 31 3.52 -10.90 -2.42
C ASN A 31 3.24 -9.48 -1.86
N PRO A 32 3.76 -8.42 -2.49
CA PRO A 32 3.63 -7.07 -1.97
C PRO A 32 2.19 -6.61 -1.74
N ASN A 33 1.23 -7.04 -2.57
CA ASN A 33 -0.17 -6.64 -2.42
C ASN A 33 -0.72 -7.07 -1.05
N TYR A 34 -0.47 -8.32 -0.65
CA TYR A 34 -0.92 -8.84 0.64
C TYR A 34 -0.13 -8.24 1.81
N ILE A 35 1.17 -8.02 1.62
CA ILE A 35 2.00 -7.35 2.63
C ILE A 35 1.48 -5.92 2.90
N PHE A 36 1.22 -5.13 1.85
CA PHE A 36 0.71 -3.78 2.01
C PHE A 36 -0.67 -3.75 2.66
N LEU A 37 -1.56 -4.67 2.29
CA LEU A 37 -2.86 -4.81 2.96
C LEU A 37 -2.68 -5.13 4.45
N PHE A 38 -1.82 -6.09 4.78
CA PHE A 38 -1.58 -6.49 6.17
C PHE A 38 -0.99 -5.35 7.01
N ILE A 39 0.03 -4.67 6.50
CA ILE A 39 0.62 -3.49 7.15
C ILE A 39 -0.42 -2.38 7.29
N GLY A 40 -1.24 -2.15 6.26
CA GLY A 40 -2.31 -1.16 6.28
C GLY A 40 -3.33 -1.43 7.38
N PHE A 41 -3.79 -2.69 7.52
CA PHE A 41 -4.70 -3.06 8.60
C PHE A 41 -4.05 -2.91 9.97
N ILE A 42 -2.82 -3.38 10.17
CA ILE A 42 -2.10 -3.19 11.45
C ILE A 42 -2.00 -1.72 11.81
N GLY A 43 -1.57 -0.88 10.85
CA GLY A 43 -1.46 0.56 11.04
C GLY A 43 -2.79 1.21 11.39
N LEU A 44 -3.87 0.82 10.72
CA LEU A 44 -5.22 1.30 11.00
C LEU A 44 -5.68 0.93 12.42
N PHE A 45 -5.53 -0.33 12.82
CA PHE A 45 -5.91 -0.77 14.16
C PHE A 45 -5.06 -0.09 15.25
N PHE A 46 -3.76 0.06 15.01
CA PHE A 46 -2.88 0.78 15.92
C PHE A 46 -3.33 2.24 16.08
N TRP A 47 -3.62 2.91 14.97
CA TRP A 47 -4.11 4.30 15.00
C TRP A 47 -5.45 4.40 15.72
N LEU A 48 -6.44 3.57 15.40
CA LEU A 48 -7.75 3.61 16.06
C LEU A 48 -7.65 3.41 17.57
N ASN A 49 -6.73 2.55 18.04
CA ASN A 49 -6.46 2.37 19.46
C ASN A 49 -5.88 3.65 20.11
N LEU A 50 -4.95 4.31 19.44
CA LEU A 50 -4.39 5.58 19.91
C LEU A 50 -5.46 6.68 19.91
N GLN A 51 -6.25 6.79 18.85
CA GLN A 51 -7.33 7.74 18.73
C GLN A 51 -8.34 7.55 19.86
N HIS A 52 -8.75 6.31 20.14
CA HIS A 52 -9.65 6.01 21.26
C HIS A 52 -9.05 6.45 22.61
N LYS A 53 -7.76 6.16 22.85
CA LYS A 53 -7.06 6.56 24.07
C LYS A 53 -7.02 8.09 24.24
N TYR A 54 -6.70 8.81 23.18
CA TYR A 54 -6.60 10.28 23.22
C TYR A 54 -7.96 10.95 23.31
N ASN A 55 -8.98 10.45 22.61
CA ASN A 55 -10.35 10.93 22.77
C ASN A 55 -10.81 10.77 24.23
N LYS A 56 -10.61 9.60 24.84
CA LYS A 56 -10.96 9.38 26.25
C LYS A 56 -10.19 10.30 27.22
N LYS A 57 -8.95 10.67 26.86
CA LYS A 57 -8.17 11.63 27.65
C LYS A 57 -8.75 13.05 27.53
N ALA A 58 -9.03 13.50 26.31
CA ALA A 58 -9.61 14.81 26.05
C ALA A 58 -10.98 14.98 26.72
N ASP A 59 -11.76 13.90 26.81
CA ASP A 59 -13.08 13.87 27.47
C ASP A 59 -12.95 14.19 28.96
N ARG A 60 -11.97 13.53 29.62
CA ARG A 60 -11.67 13.74 31.04
C ARG A 60 -11.13 15.14 31.33
N GLU A 61 -10.35 15.69 30.40
CA GLU A 61 -9.71 17.00 30.55
C GLU A 61 -10.62 18.16 30.09
N GLY A 62 -11.83 17.86 29.58
CA GLY A 62 -12.75 18.87 29.05
C GLY A 62 -12.23 19.58 27.80
N THR A 63 -11.28 18.97 27.08
CA THR A 63 -10.66 19.51 25.86
C THR A 63 -11.19 18.87 24.58
N LEU A 64 -12.15 17.95 24.72
CA LEU A 64 -12.89 17.38 23.60
C LEU A 64 -13.85 18.46 23.07
N GLN A 65 -13.54 18.99 21.88
CA GLN A 65 -14.39 19.94 21.15
C GLN A 65 -15.38 19.21 20.26
#